data_AF-A0A9W7MEC9-F1
#
_entry.id   AF-A0A9W7MEC9-F1
#
_cell.length_a   1.000
_cell.length_b   1.000
_cell.length_c   1.000
_cell.angle_alpha   90.00
_cell.angle_beta   90.00
_cell.angle_gamma   90.00
#
_symmetry.space_group_name_H-M   'P 1'
#
loop_
_entity.id
_entity.type
_entity.pdbx_description
1 polymer ?
#
loop_
_entity_poly.entity_id
_entity_poly.type
_entity_poly.pdbx_seq_one_letter_code
_entity_poly.pdbx_strand_id
1 'polypeptide(L)'
;MADVTNHLANLVIDDKEDDALQVEAEALPPPVSFLHCFVGLFLTSSVIHFESMRNTLANVWKPLGGVSITDLGEGRFLFRLFHPVDVDRIDNGSPWFFNSHLLILHRLQEGEDPMCTPLHLAKLWVQVLDLPFGFMSEEIAKSLGNFVGQFLEYDTKLSPSSHSRIM
;
A
#
# COMPACT_ATOMS: atom_id res chain seq x y z
N MET A 1 25.80 -17.51 12.08
CA MET A 1 24.44 -17.97 12.45
C MET A 1 24.57 -19.09 13.48
N ALA A 2 25.05 -18.76 14.69
CA ALA A 2 25.17 -19.64 15.84
C ALA A 2 25.62 -18.77 17.04
N ASP A 3 24.71 -18.04 17.67
CA ASP A 3 25.06 -17.38 18.94
C ASP A 3 23.88 -17.05 19.87
N VAL A 4 22.62 -17.16 19.41
CA VAL A 4 21.47 -16.91 20.28
C VAL A 4 21.03 -18.18 21.03
N THR A 5 21.28 -19.36 20.47
CA THR A 5 20.87 -20.64 21.08
C THR A 5 21.74 -21.10 22.24
N ASN A 6 23.01 -20.66 22.32
CA ASN A 6 23.93 -21.07 23.40
C ASN A 6 23.80 -20.26 24.69
N HIS A 7 23.03 -19.16 24.70
CA HIS A 7 22.75 -18.40 25.92
C HIS A 7 21.41 -18.74 26.59
N LEU A 8 20.54 -19.50 25.92
CA LEU A 8 19.28 -19.97 26.50
C LEU A 8 19.43 -21.31 27.24
N ALA A 9 20.51 -22.06 26.99
CA ALA A 9 20.73 -23.39 27.56
C ALA A 9 21.17 -23.39 29.05
N ASN A 10 21.40 -22.22 29.65
CA ASN A 10 21.82 -22.08 31.04
C ASN A 10 20.72 -21.57 31.98
N LEU A 11 19.47 -21.48 31.53
CA LEU A 11 18.34 -21.21 32.41
C LEU A 11 17.94 -22.51 33.13
N VAL A 12 18.61 -22.76 34.26
CA VAL A 12 18.19 -23.78 35.22
C VAL A 12 17.14 -23.14 36.12
N ILE A 13 15.90 -23.60 36.00
CA ILE A 13 14.83 -23.20 36.92
C ILE A 13 15.14 -23.92 38.24
N ASP A 14 15.67 -23.18 39.22
CA ASP A 14 15.76 -23.65 40.60
C ASP A 14 14.36 -23.50 41.23
N ASP A 15 13.92 -24.48 42.01
CA ASP A 15 12.57 -24.54 42.61
C ASP A 15 12.35 -23.48 43.72
N LYS A 16 13.11 -22.38 43.69
CA LYS A 16 13.14 -21.30 44.68
C LYS A 16 12.95 -19.89 44.11
N GLU A 17 12.67 -19.74 42.82
CA GLU A 17 12.34 -18.43 42.23
C GLU A 17 10.82 -18.23 42.13
N ASP A 18 10.21 -17.78 43.24
CA ASP A 18 8.81 -17.30 43.28
C ASP A 18 8.76 -15.76 43.20
N ASP A 19 9.78 -15.13 42.61
CA ASP A 19 9.75 -13.72 42.24
C ASP A 19 9.22 -13.61 40.80
N ALA A 20 7.90 -13.51 40.70
CA ALA A 20 7.25 -13.14 39.44
C ALA A 20 7.83 -11.81 38.94
N LEU A 21 8.25 -11.76 37.68
CA LEU A 21 8.54 -10.51 36.98
C LEU A 21 7.29 -9.63 36.99
N GLN A 22 7.22 -8.70 37.94
CA GLN A 22 6.21 -7.65 37.95
C GLN A 22 6.60 -6.64 36.89
N VAL A 23 6.07 -6.83 35.68
CA VAL A 23 6.09 -5.78 34.66
C VAL A 23 5.15 -4.70 35.18
N GLU A 24 5.71 -3.65 35.79
CA GLU A 24 5.00 -2.41 36.01
C GLU A 24 4.45 -1.97 34.66
N ALA A 25 3.12 -1.91 34.56
CA ALA A 25 2.44 -1.44 33.36
C ALA A 25 2.78 0.04 33.18
N GLU A 26 3.95 0.34 32.61
CA GLU A 26 4.14 1.60 31.89
C GLU A 26 2.95 1.69 30.94
N ALA A 27 2.19 2.78 31.05
CA ALA A 27 1.05 3.02 30.20
C ALA A 27 1.50 2.77 28.76
N LEU A 28 1.02 1.69 28.15
CA LEU A 28 1.35 1.36 26.78
C LEU A 28 1.14 2.65 25.99
N PRO A 29 2.15 3.10 25.20
CA PRO A 29 1.97 4.28 24.37
C PRO A 29 0.64 4.09 23.62
N PRO A 30 -0.18 5.14 23.48
CA PRO A 30 -1.47 5.02 22.84
C PRO A 30 -1.29 4.25 21.52
N PRO A 31 -2.16 3.27 21.22
CA PRO A 31 -1.98 2.41 20.07
C PRO A 31 -1.73 3.28 18.84
N VAL A 32 -0.63 3.00 18.13
CA VAL A 32 -0.24 3.79 16.98
C VAL A 32 -1.36 3.70 15.95
N SER A 33 -2.13 4.78 15.81
CA SER A 33 -3.24 4.80 14.88
C SER A 33 -2.69 4.89 13.46
N PHE A 34 -2.93 3.85 12.67
CA PHE A 34 -2.71 3.83 11.22
C PHE A 34 -3.91 4.35 10.43
N LEU A 35 -4.86 5.00 11.11
CA LEU A 35 -5.94 5.72 10.45
C LEU A 35 -5.33 6.73 9.47
N HIS A 36 -5.77 6.66 8.20
CA HIS A 36 -5.26 7.47 7.09
C HIS A 36 -3.81 7.17 6.66
N CYS A 37 -3.31 5.96 6.94
CA CYS A 37 -2.02 5.51 6.45
C CYS A 37 -2.16 4.54 5.26
N PHE A 38 -1.23 4.67 4.33
CA PHE A 38 -0.96 3.64 3.33
C PHE A 38 0.42 3.06 3.58
N VAL A 39 0.56 1.77 3.34
CA VAL A 39 1.87 1.17 3.08
C VAL A 39 2.01 0.96 1.58
N GLY A 40 3.19 1.26 1.05
CA GLY A 40 3.47 1.07 -0.36
C GLY A 40 4.85 0.55 -0.67
N LEU A 41 4.96 -0.05 -1.85
CA LEU A 41 6.18 -0.63 -2.38
C LEU A 41 6.26 -0.37 -3.88
N PHE A 42 7.45 -0.01 -4.36
CA PHE A 42 7.68 0.17 -5.79
C PHE A 42 8.02 -1.17 -6.45
N LEU A 43 7.32 -1.50 -7.53
CA LEU A 43 7.58 -2.69 -8.32
C LEU A 43 8.84 -2.48 -9.19
N THR A 44 10.01 -2.59 -8.56
CA THR A 44 11.31 -2.41 -9.18
C THR A 44 12.41 -3.11 -8.38
N SER A 45 13.51 -3.47 -9.05
CA SER A 45 14.78 -3.88 -8.41
C SER A 45 15.76 -2.72 -8.26
N SER A 46 15.42 -1.54 -8.78
CA SER A 46 16.26 -0.34 -8.73
C SER A 46 16.14 0.37 -7.38
N VAL A 47 17.22 1.04 -6.97
CA VAL A 47 17.21 1.87 -5.76
C VAL A 47 16.31 3.09 -5.97
N ILE A 48 15.34 3.29 -5.08
CA ILE A 48 14.50 4.48 -5.05
C ILE A 48 15.21 5.56 -4.23
N HIS A 49 15.53 6.69 -4.86
CA HIS A 49 16.04 7.86 -4.15
C HIS A 49 14.93 8.49 -3.30
N PHE A 50 14.96 8.26 -2.00
CA PHE A 50 13.91 8.63 -1.05
C PHE A 50 13.48 10.10 -1.16
N GLU A 51 14.42 11.04 -1.14
CA GLU A 51 14.10 12.47 -1.15
C GLU A 51 13.44 12.91 -2.47
N SER A 52 13.91 12.39 -3.61
CA SER A 52 13.30 12.65 -4.91
C SER A 52 11.90 12.06 -5.01
N MET A 53 11.72 10.84 -4.53
CA MET A 53 10.42 10.16 -4.47
C MET A 53 9.44 10.92 -3.59
N ARG A 54 9.86 11.28 -2.36
CA ARG A 54 9.07 12.03 -1.39
C ARG A 54 8.57 13.35 -1.96
N ASN A 55 9.48 14.15 -2.52
CA ASN A 55 9.13 15.45 -3.10
C ASN A 55 8.21 15.30 -4.30
N THR A 56 8.44 14.31 -5.16
CA THR A 56 7.60 14.05 -6.34
C THR A 56 6.19 13.65 -5.94
N LEU A 57 6.04 12.68 -5.05
CA LEU A 57 4.71 12.21 -4.62
C LEU A 57 3.95 13.29 -3.85
N ALA A 58 4.62 14.04 -2.96
CA ALA A 58 3.98 15.17 -2.28
C ALA A 58 3.46 16.23 -3.29
N ASN A 59 4.24 16.51 -4.33
CA ASN A 59 3.87 17.47 -5.39
C ASN A 59 2.79 16.94 -6.35
N VAL A 60 2.74 15.64 -6.60
CA VAL A 60 1.74 15.02 -7.47
C VAL A 60 0.40 14.89 -6.74
N TRP A 61 0.43 14.39 -5.50
CA TRP A 61 -0.79 14.22 -4.70
C TRP A 61 -1.35 15.55 -4.21
N LYS A 62 -0.50 16.54 -3.89
CA LYS A 62 -0.91 17.84 -3.33
C LYS A 62 -1.97 17.69 -2.23
N PRO A 63 -1.71 16.92 -1.17
CA PRO A 63 -2.67 16.73 -0.09
C PRO A 63 -2.99 18.05 0.60
N LEU A 64 -4.27 18.27 0.92
CA LEU A 64 -4.74 19.45 1.66
C LEU A 64 -4.06 19.56 3.02
N GLY A 65 -3.93 18.43 3.72
CA GLY A 65 -3.32 18.33 5.04
C GLY A 65 -1.81 18.06 5.03
N GLY A 66 -1.17 17.95 3.87
CA GLY A 66 0.18 17.44 3.75
C GLY A 66 0.27 15.91 3.80
N VAL A 67 1.48 15.38 3.60
CA VAL A 67 1.80 13.96 3.71
C VAL A 67 3.12 13.78 4.45
N SER A 68 3.15 12.86 5.41
CA SER A 68 4.40 12.36 5.99
C SER A 68 4.76 11.05 5.31
N ILE A 69 5.99 10.92 4.84
CA ILE A 69 6.51 9.71 4.19
C ILE A 69 7.67 9.21 5.03
N THR A 70 7.58 7.95 5.45
CA THR A 70 8.60 7.28 6.26
C THR A 70 9.11 6.05 5.53
N ASP A 71 10.42 5.88 5.45
CA ASP A 71 11.04 4.65 4.98
C ASP A 71 10.98 3.59 6.09
N LEU A 72 10.37 2.44 5.80
CA LEU A 72 10.25 1.31 6.72
C LEU A 72 11.36 0.28 6.52
N GLY A 73 12.19 0.43 5.49
CA GLY A 73 13.14 -0.57 5.03
C GLY A 73 12.53 -1.54 4.02
N GLU A 74 13.37 -2.38 3.43
CA GLU A 74 12.98 -3.41 2.44
C GLU A 74 12.18 -2.87 1.24
N GLY A 75 12.39 -1.60 0.89
CA GLY A 75 11.66 -0.94 -0.19
C GLY A 75 10.20 -0.61 0.12
N ARG A 76 9.81 -0.67 1.40
CA ARG A 76 8.48 -0.31 1.91
C ARG A 76 8.48 1.11 2.45
N PHE A 77 7.41 1.83 2.17
CA PHE A 77 7.21 3.21 2.59
C PHE A 77 5.84 3.36 3.26
N LEU A 78 5.81 4.08 4.38
CA LEU A 78 4.58 4.48 5.05
C LEU A 78 4.21 5.90 4.63
N PHE A 79 3.00 6.07 4.12
CA PHE A 79 2.43 7.36 3.75
C PHE A 79 1.31 7.70 4.73
N ARG A 80 1.49 8.72 5.57
CA ARG A 80 0.49 9.21 6.50
C ARG A 80 -0.12 10.50 5.98
N LEU A 81 -1.44 10.49 5.82
CA LEU A 81 -2.23 11.64 5.41
C LEU A 81 -2.95 12.23 6.62
N PHE A 82 -3.20 13.54 6.57
CA PHE A 82 -3.82 14.28 7.68
C PHE A 82 -5.26 14.71 7.39
N HIS A 83 -5.80 14.36 6.23
CA HIS A 83 -7.17 14.69 5.85
C HIS A 83 -7.84 13.50 5.12
N PRO A 84 -9.07 13.08 5.50
CA PRO A 84 -9.71 11.90 4.92
C PRO A 84 -9.98 12.05 3.41
N VAL A 85 -10.30 13.25 2.94
CA VAL A 85 -10.47 13.51 1.49
C VAL A 85 -9.19 13.24 0.70
N ASP A 86 -8.00 13.43 1.29
CA ASP A 86 -6.75 13.09 0.61
C ASP A 86 -6.56 11.58 0.51
N VAL A 87 -7.01 10.82 1.51
CA VAL A 87 -6.96 9.35 1.52
C VAL A 87 -7.79 8.80 0.36
N ASP A 88 -9.05 9.22 0.25
CA ASP A 88 -9.94 8.71 -0.79
C ASP A 88 -9.49 9.16 -2.18
N ARG A 89 -8.97 10.40 -2.30
CA ARG A 89 -8.42 10.89 -3.57
C ARG A 89 -7.17 10.12 -4.02
N ILE A 90 -6.28 9.78 -3.09
CA ILE A 90 -5.07 9.01 -3.41
C ILE A 90 -5.44 7.57 -3.76
N ASP A 91 -6.36 6.93 -3.03
CA ASP A 91 -6.80 5.55 -3.33
C ASP A 91 -7.48 5.46 -4.70
N ASN A 92 -8.43 6.36 -4.98
CA ASN A 92 -9.16 6.42 -6.25
C ASN A 92 -8.32 6.92 -7.43
N GLY A 93 -7.22 7.63 -7.15
CA GLY A 93 -6.30 8.13 -8.19
C GLY A 93 -5.26 7.10 -8.65
N SER A 94 -5.28 5.89 -8.10
CA SER A 94 -4.38 4.81 -8.52
C SER A 94 -4.60 4.41 -9.99
N PRO A 95 -3.56 3.90 -10.68
CA PRO A 95 -2.20 3.63 -10.21
C PRO A 95 -1.30 4.86 -10.10
N TRP A 96 -0.34 4.81 -9.18
CA TRP A 96 0.69 5.85 -9.01
C TRP A 96 2.05 5.37 -9.50
N PHE A 97 2.85 6.29 -10.03
CA PHE A 97 4.18 6.00 -10.55
C PHE A 97 5.21 7.00 -10.06
N PHE A 98 6.45 6.55 -9.90
CA PHE A 98 7.62 7.39 -9.73
C PHE A 98 8.75 6.87 -10.62
N ASN A 99 9.33 7.71 -11.47
CA ASN A 99 10.39 7.32 -12.41
C ASN A 99 10.05 6.05 -13.22
N SER A 100 8.81 5.96 -13.72
CA SER A 100 8.27 4.79 -14.43
C SER A 100 8.22 3.48 -13.63
N HIS A 101 8.40 3.53 -12.31
CA HIS A 101 8.15 2.41 -11.41
C HIS A 101 6.77 2.54 -10.79
N LEU A 102 5.97 1.48 -10.90
CA LEU A 102 4.64 1.38 -10.32
C LEU A 102 4.73 1.35 -8.80
N LEU A 103 3.98 2.22 -8.12
CA LEU A 103 3.79 2.19 -6.68
C LEU A 103 2.54 1.38 -6.37
N ILE A 104 2.74 0.22 -5.73
CA ILE A 104 1.66 -0.56 -5.13
C ILE A 104 1.32 0.10 -3.79
N LEU A 105 0.05 0.44 -3.57
CA LEU A 105 -0.45 1.03 -2.33
C LEU A 105 -1.50 0.13 -1.70
N HIS A 106 -1.44 -0.01 -0.37
CA HIS A 106 -2.47 -0.63 0.45
C HIS A 106 -2.87 0.32 1.58
N ARG A 107 -4.18 0.55 1.73
CA ARG A 107 -4.74 1.33 2.83
C ARG A 107 -4.75 0.47 4.10
N LEU A 108 -3.93 0.85 5.08
CA LEU A 108 -3.80 0.10 6.32
C LEU A 108 -5.12 0.09 7.11
N GLN A 109 -5.49 -1.09 7.59
CA GLN A 109 -6.61 -1.29 8.49
C GLN A 109 -6.13 -1.30 9.95
N GLU A 110 -7.07 -1.16 10.89
CA GLU A 110 -6.75 -1.24 12.32
C GLU A 110 -6.16 -2.61 12.66
N GLY A 111 -5.00 -2.62 13.33
CA GLY A 111 -4.28 -3.84 13.72
C GLY A 111 -3.40 -4.45 12.63
N GLU A 112 -3.38 -3.92 11.40
CA GLU A 112 -2.43 -4.38 10.37
C GLU A 112 -1.00 -3.90 10.66
N ASP A 113 -0.03 -4.80 10.46
CA ASP A 113 1.39 -4.48 10.47
C ASP A 113 1.85 -4.12 9.04
N PRO A 114 2.30 -2.87 8.79
CA PRO A 114 2.80 -2.42 7.49
C PRO A 114 3.92 -3.30 6.90
N MET A 115 4.74 -3.93 7.75
CA MET A 115 5.83 -4.80 7.28
C MET A 115 5.32 -6.16 6.80
N CYS A 116 4.23 -6.66 7.40
CA CYS A 116 3.63 -7.94 7.06
C CYS A 116 2.51 -7.84 6.01
N THR A 117 1.98 -6.63 5.75
CA THR A 117 0.94 -6.43 4.75
C THR A 117 1.41 -6.86 3.35
N PRO A 118 0.65 -7.71 2.65
CA PRO A 118 1.03 -8.18 1.33
C PRO A 118 0.78 -7.10 0.25
N LEU A 119 1.82 -6.75 -0.51
CA LEU A 119 1.79 -5.71 -1.56
C LEU A 119 2.06 -6.33 -2.94
N HIS A 120 1.12 -7.14 -3.43
CA HIS A 120 1.27 -7.89 -4.70
C HIS A 120 0.16 -7.61 -5.71
N LEU A 121 -0.87 -6.84 -5.35
CA LEU A 121 -1.99 -6.47 -6.21
C LEU A 121 -1.98 -4.98 -6.46
N ALA A 122 -2.18 -4.59 -7.72
CA ALA A 122 -2.34 -3.19 -8.12
C ALA A 122 -3.59 -3.04 -8.98
N LYS A 123 -4.31 -1.95 -8.75
CA LYS A 123 -5.44 -1.53 -9.56
C LYS A 123 -4.93 -0.77 -10.78
N LEU A 124 -5.30 -1.19 -11.97
CA LEU A 124 -4.79 -0.63 -13.24
C LEU A 124 -5.94 -0.39 -14.21
N TRP A 125 -5.87 0.72 -14.95
CA TRP A 125 -6.75 0.93 -16.09
C TRP A 125 -6.13 0.33 -17.36
N VAL A 126 -6.82 -0.63 -17.95
CA VAL A 126 -6.53 -1.25 -19.24
C VAL A 126 -7.40 -0.61 -20.32
N GLN A 127 -6.77 -0.13 -21.38
CA GLN A 127 -7.48 0.39 -22.55
C GLN A 127 -7.49 -0.65 -23.65
N VAL A 128 -8.67 -0.95 -24.18
CA VAL A 128 -8.84 -1.88 -25.31
C VAL A 128 -8.82 -1.07 -26.60
N LEU A 129 -7.88 -1.37 -27.47
CA LEU A 129 -7.76 -0.73 -28.78
C LEU A 129 -8.51 -1.55 -29.84
N ASP A 130 -9.00 -0.85 -30.86
CA ASP A 130 -9.64 -1.45 -32.05
C ASP A 130 -10.86 -2.35 -31.76
N LEU A 131 -11.61 -2.05 -30.70
CA LEU A 131 -12.83 -2.78 -30.37
C LEU A 131 -13.94 -2.44 -31.38
N PRO A 132 -14.50 -3.43 -32.12
CA PRO A 132 -15.51 -3.16 -33.15
C PRO A 132 -16.77 -2.52 -32.58
N PHE A 133 -17.46 -1.71 -33.39
CA PHE A 133 -18.71 -1.07 -33.00
C PHE A 133 -19.76 -2.12 -32.62
N GLY A 134 -20.41 -1.94 -31.48
CA GLY A 134 -21.33 -2.93 -30.89
C GLY A 134 -20.70 -3.85 -29.84
N PHE A 135 -19.37 -3.84 -29.68
CA PHE A 135 -18.67 -4.58 -28.62
C PHE A 135 -18.32 -3.73 -27.39
N MET A 136 -18.68 -2.44 -27.40
CA MET A 136 -18.53 -1.52 -26.26
C MET A 136 -19.69 -1.70 -25.27
N SER A 137 -19.77 -2.88 -24.64
CA SER A 137 -20.74 -3.18 -23.59
C SER A 137 -20.02 -3.55 -22.29
N GLU A 138 -20.69 -3.35 -21.16
CA GLU A 138 -20.15 -3.71 -19.84
C GLU A 138 -19.88 -5.22 -19.75
N GLU A 139 -20.71 -6.06 -20.38
CA GLU A 139 -20.52 -7.51 -20.37
C GLU A 139 -19.22 -7.93 -21.06
N ILE A 140 -18.89 -7.28 -22.17
CA ILE A 140 -17.65 -7.53 -22.91
C ILE A 140 -16.46 -6.98 -22.13
N ALA A 141 -16.59 -5.78 -21.56
CA ALA A 141 -15.56 -5.18 -20.74
C ALA A 141 -15.24 -6.05 -19.52
N LYS A 142 -16.27 -6.57 -18.83
CA LYS A 142 -16.15 -7.49 -17.71
C LYS A 142 -15.53 -8.82 -18.12
N SER A 143 -15.92 -9.36 -19.27
CA SER A 143 -15.35 -10.62 -19.77
C SER A 143 -13.85 -10.47 -20.08
N LEU A 144 -13.47 -9.36 -20.71
CA LEU A 144 -12.07 -9.09 -21.02
C LEU A 144 -11.25 -8.71 -19.78
N GLY A 145 -11.81 -7.88 -18.90
CA GLY A 145 -11.19 -7.53 -17.62
C GLY A 145 -10.91 -8.76 -16.77
N ASN A 146 -11.88 -9.69 -16.69
CA ASN A 146 -11.70 -10.97 -15.99
C ASN A 146 -10.73 -11.94 -16.69
N PHE A 147 -10.49 -11.76 -17.99
CA PHE A 147 -9.48 -12.52 -18.71
C PHE A 147 -8.06 -12.02 -18.39
N VAL A 148 -7.88 -10.70 -18.23
CA VAL A 148 -6.59 -10.08 -17.87
C VAL A 148 -6.29 -10.19 -16.37
N GLY A 149 -7.30 -10.01 -15.52
CA GLY A 149 -7.18 -9.96 -14.08
C GLY A 149 -8.54 -10.07 -13.39
N GLN A 150 -8.74 -9.32 -12.31
CA GLN A 150 -10.06 -9.18 -11.69
C GLN A 150 -10.68 -7.88 -12.19
N PHE A 151 -11.80 -7.97 -12.91
CA PHE A 151 -12.54 -6.76 -13.33
C PHE A 151 -13.08 -6.01 -12.11
N LEU A 152 -12.87 -4.71 -12.08
CA LEU A 152 -13.33 -3.80 -11.03
C LEU A 152 -14.36 -2.80 -11.55
N GLU A 153 -14.08 -2.13 -12.68
CA GLU A 153 -14.91 -1.02 -13.17
C GLU A 153 -14.83 -0.86 -14.70
N TYR A 154 -15.89 -0.32 -15.31
CA TYR A 154 -15.94 0.05 -16.72
C TYR A 154 -16.25 1.54 -16.87
N ASP A 155 -15.41 2.29 -17.60
CA ASP A 155 -15.65 3.72 -17.83
C ASP A 155 -16.78 3.93 -18.85
N THR A 156 -17.88 4.52 -18.39
CA THR A 156 -19.08 4.82 -19.19
C THR A 156 -19.04 6.20 -19.84
N LYS A 157 -17.98 7.01 -19.62
CA LYS A 157 -17.89 8.37 -20.17
C LYS A 157 -17.52 8.37 -21.66
N LEU A 158 -18.53 8.16 -22.49
CA LEU A 158 -18.53 8.54 -23.90
C LEU A 158 -18.56 10.08 -24.02
N SER A 159 -17.40 10.72 -23.90
CA SER A 159 -17.15 11.97 -24.64
C SER A 159 -16.85 11.57 -26.10
N PRO A 160 -17.41 12.24 -27.13
CA PRO A 160 -17.27 11.85 -28.53
C PRO A 160 -15.82 11.89 -29.08
N SER A 161 -14.83 12.12 -28.22
CA SER A 161 -13.40 12.14 -28.54
C SER A 161 -12.52 11.34 -27.55
N SER A 162 -13.08 10.47 -26.70
CA SER A 162 -12.27 9.79 -25.66
C SER A 162 -12.52 8.28 -25.57
N HIS A 163 -11.39 7.56 -25.50
CA HIS A 163 -11.28 6.12 -25.58
C HIS A 163 -11.76 5.44 -24.29
N SER A 164 -12.50 4.35 -24.41
CA SER A 164 -13.01 3.56 -23.28
C SER A 164 -11.88 2.92 -22.46
N ARG A 165 -11.91 3.11 -21.14
CA ARG A 165 -10.97 2.50 -20.19
C ARG A 165 -11.70 1.45 -19.35
N ILE A 166 -11.04 0.33 -19.07
CA ILE A 166 -11.54 -0.81 -18.28
C ILE A 166 -10.60 -0.96 -17.08
N MET A 167 -11.12 -1.25 -15.90
CA MET A 167 -10.35 -1.51 -14.69
C MET A 167 -10.52 -2.95 -14.24
#